data_AF-A0A3D8I9K8-F1
#
_entry.id   AF-A0A3D8I9K8-F1
#
_cell.length_a   1.000
_cell.length_b   1.000
_cell.length_c   1.000
_cell.angle_alpha   90.00
_cell.angle_beta   90.00
_cell.angle_gamma   90.00
#
_symmetry.space_group_name_H-M   'P 1'
#
loop_
_entity.id
_entity.type
_entity.pdbx_description
1 polymer ?
#
loop_
_entity_poly.entity_id
_entity_poly.type
_entity_poly.pdbx_seq_one_letter_code
_entity_poly.pdbx_strand_id
1 'polypeptide(L)'
;MIKLTHNKAQLGDIHISDLYQTPISTFGNFWSGSREDYDEYLKNYNLNINYSNVTNLEQLHSVVSQNFIGFEKAINRSIGQFNFLLRSSLKPRNLPPLELEDYMKLEIDLSEESPDIKQSMKEKFISSSSRSFIDFRNIIDDKLVFIYNRRGAINEGDRIAICKAKPSITLKDNFKAAKDNNFIISGLLKDIALKDTTFIFTYVAGNDIKELKAESNDILDIAKLKEENNTNQTISQNEINIIETAKKEIKEEQSQNRQSLKADSIYSEITKETSSQIELKESIDSTIKDYEAKELEKLKMRLSKSKELAVDIYKELRNKIENHNGILESLNILKQKYREEHAVNLASIYLGKDLLDVIQKDNLINNLKNTIKQQEEYLSKKDIEISKREDTLYSLRSTLSQKENDISLLKEEMENTINDLNNQTKLTIQELNKSYEEQKDLLEKDLMESDELVSRQKEQLNFKDEQINNLNTKLDSLNKEHISLLEKNQELKTLNKDLITRAEIAEKELKILKDLKDSNEKLVIENTNLYEQKKLLDVNINDLKNTLQELKDKNKALEAKINSMQIDYKDIVDKLLAQITEENIKNNNLKDNSNPNNKKEQENKFKSSNVKEILERNSNARKQ
;
A
#
# COMPACT_ATOMS: atom_id res chain seq x y z
N MET A 1 0.29 8.40 44.62
CA MET A 1 -0.65 7.51 43.89
C MET A 1 0.19 6.41 43.26
N ILE A 2 -0.27 5.15 43.28
CA ILE A 2 0.56 4.02 42.88
C ILE A 2 0.57 3.89 41.36
N LYS A 3 1.75 4.03 40.76
CA LYS A 3 1.93 3.95 39.29
C LYS A 3 2.31 2.53 38.89
N LEU A 4 1.67 2.06 37.82
CA LEU A 4 1.87 0.73 37.25
C LEU A 4 2.48 0.84 35.85
N THR A 5 3.54 0.06 35.60
CA THR A 5 4.12 -0.14 34.26
C THR A 5 4.00 -1.61 33.90
N HIS A 6 3.46 -1.95 32.73
CA HIS A 6 3.19 -3.34 32.34
C HIS A 6 3.62 -3.64 30.90
N ASN A 7 4.67 -4.44 30.76
CA ASN A 7 5.40 -4.69 29.52
C ASN A 7 5.59 -6.20 29.28
N LYS A 8 5.96 -6.61 28.05
CA LYS A 8 6.53 -7.96 27.84
C LYS A 8 7.88 -8.03 28.56
N ALA A 9 8.14 -9.10 29.30
CA ALA A 9 9.41 -9.27 30.01
C ALA A 9 10.54 -9.54 29.01
N GLN A 10 11.72 -8.97 29.26
CA GLN A 10 12.94 -9.41 28.58
C GLN A 10 13.49 -10.65 29.28
N LEU A 11 14.07 -11.59 28.55
CA LEU A 11 14.61 -12.82 29.14
C LEU A 11 15.80 -12.55 30.09
N GLY A 12 16.49 -11.41 29.93
CA GLY A 12 17.54 -10.96 30.85
C GLY A 12 17.03 -10.45 32.20
N ASP A 13 15.77 -10.01 32.29
CA ASP A 13 15.14 -9.57 33.55
C ASP A 13 14.72 -10.76 34.43
N ILE A 14 14.82 -12.00 33.93
CA ILE A 14 14.35 -13.21 34.63
C ILE A 14 15.53 -13.89 35.32
N HIS A 15 15.56 -13.82 36.65
CA HIS A 15 16.55 -14.50 37.48
C HIS A 15 15.90 -15.66 38.22
N ILE A 16 16.49 -16.87 38.13
CA ILE A 16 15.91 -18.07 38.76
C ILE A 16 16.00 -18.02 40.30
N SER A 17 16.90 -17.19 40.85
CA SER A 17 16.93 -16.84 42.28
C SER A 17 15.64 -16.22 42.80
N ASP A 18 14.89 -15.55 41.93
CA ASP A 18 13.74 -14.72 42.27
C ASP A 18 12.42 -15.51 42.11
N LEU A 19 12.51 -16.79 41.73
CA LEU A 19 11.40 -17.71 41.51
C LEU A 19 10.61 -17.90 42.82
N TYR A 20 9.34 -17.53 42.81
CA TYR A 20 8.52 -17.50 44.03
C TYR A 20 7.28 -18.41 43.90
N GLN A 21 6.44 -18.20 42.88
CA GLN A 21 5.31 -19.08 42.60
C GLN A 21 5.73 -20.26 41.69
N THR A 22 5.25 -21.46 42.01
CA THR A 22 5.38 -22.68 41.17
C THR A 22 4.01 -23.32 40.92
N PRO A 23 3.85 -24.25 39.96
CA PRO A 23 2.55 -24.89 39.71
C PRO A 23 1.98 -25.59 40.95
N ILE A 24 2.86 -26.13 41.80
CA ILE A 24 2.49 -26.77 43.08
C ILE A 24 1.77 -25.74 43.97
N SER A 25 2.40 -24.60 44.26
CA SER A 25 1.75 -23.57 45.10
C SER A 25 0.47 -23.02 44.46
N THR A 26 0.38 -22.95 43.12
CA THR A 26 -0.83 -22.49 42.42
C THR A 26 -1.97 -23.51 42.50
N PHE A 27 -1.67 -24.81 42.50
CA PHE A 27 -2.70 -25.84 42.72
C PHE A 27 -3.09 -25.98 44.20
N GLY A 28 -2.19 -25.67 45.14
CA GLY A 28 -2.50 -25.63 46.58
C GLY A 28 -3.69 -24.74 46.93
N ASN A 29 -3.90 -23.66 46.18
CA ASN A 29 -5.07 -22.77 46.31
C ASN A 29 -6.44 -23.42 46.01
N PHE A 30 -6.47 -24.68 45.53
CA PHE A 30 -7.70 -25.44 45.28
C PHE A 30 -7.82 -26.69 46.18
N TRP A 31 -6.98 -26.83 47.20
CA TRP A 31 -7.04 -27.87 48.23
C TRP A 31 -7.86 -27.39 49.44
N SER A 32 -8.69 -28.27 50.03
CA SER A 32 -9.52 -27.93 51.20
C SER A 32 -9.07 -28.55 52.53
N GLY A 33 -8.04 -29.41 52.52
CA GLY A 33 -7.47 -30.03 53.72
C GLY A 33 -6.35 -29.23 54.36
N SER A 34 -5.62 -29.84 55.30
CA SER A 34 -4.46 -29.22 55.90
C SER A 34 -3.27 -29.15 54.93
N ARG A 35 -2.26 -28.34 55.29
CA ARG A 35 -0.98 -28.30 54.56
C ARG A 35 -0.22 -29.62 54.66
N GLU A 36 -0.37 -30.34 55.77
CA GLU A 36 0.29 -31.61 56.02
C GLU A 36 -0.29 -32.71 55.12
N ASP A 37 -1.63 -32.78 54.99
CA ASP A 37 -2.33 -33.66 54.03
C ASP A 37 -1.90 -33.36 52.58
N TYR A 38 -1.75 -32.08 52.26
CA TYR A 38 -1.32 -31.62 50.93
C TYR A 38 0.10 -32.08 50.60
N ASP A 39 1.05 -31.86 51.52
CA ASP A 39 2.45 -32.28 51.35
C ASP A 39 2.61 -33.81 51.43
N GLU A 40 1.69 -34.54 52.07
CA GLU A 40 1.63 -36.01 51.94
C GLU A 40 1.10 -36.44 50.57
N TYR A 41 0.02 -35.84 50.07
CA TYR A 41 -0.50 -36.11 48.71
C TYR A 41 0.61 -35.90 47.65
N LEU A 42 1.37 -34.80 47.75
CA LEU A 42 2.49 -34.53 46.84
C LEU A 42 3.60 -35.60 46.90
N LYS A 43 3.89 -36.16 48.08
CA LYS A 43 4.84 -37.27 48.24
C LYS A 43 4.27 -38.56 47.62
N ASN A 44 3.05 -38.92 47.98
CA ASN A 44 2.38 -40.15 47.54
C ASN A 44 2.22 -40.25 46.01
N TYR A 45 2.14 -39.12 45.30
CA TYR A 45 2.10 -39.06 43.84
C TYR A 45 3.41 -38.62 43.15
N ASN A 46 4.52 -38.50 43.90
CA ASN A 46 5.83 -38.03 43.40
C ASN A 46 5.78 -36.65 42.69
N LEU A 47 4.94 -35.75 43.19
CA LEU A 47 4.76 -34.38 42.67
C LEU A 47 5.66 -33.36 43.37
N ASN A 48 6.28 -33.73 44.49
CA ASN A 48 7.19 -32.89 45.27
C ASN A 48 8.57 -32.76 44.57
N ILE A 49 8.60 -32.00 43.47
CA ILE A 49 9.82 -31.76 42.68
C ILE A 49 10.65 -30.64 43.34
N ASN A 50 11.94 -30.88 43.54
CA ASN A 50 12.87 -29.87 44.03
C ASN A 50 13.28 -28.90 42.91
N TYR A 51 12.84 -27.64 43.01
CA TYR A 51 13.16 -26.57 42.05
C TYR A 51 14.57 -25.98 42.24
N SER A 52 15.25 -26.21 43.37
CA SER A 52 16.58 -25.63 43.67
C SER A 52 17.71 -26.10 42.73
N ASN A 53 17.48 -27.14 41.94
CA ASN A 53 18.44 -27.64 40.94
C ASN A 53 18.25 -27.01 39.55
N VAL A 54 17.27 -26.13 39.37
CA VAL A 54 17.00 -25.44 38.11
C VAL A 54 17.94 -24.24 37.97
N THR A 55 18.73 -24.18 36.89
CA THR A 55 19.69 -23.08 36.66
C THR A 55 19.27 -22.14 35.53
N ASN A 56 18.30 -22.52 34.69
CA ASN A 56 17.81 -21.67 33.60
C ASN A 56 16.31 -21.88 33.30
N LEU A 57 15.76 -21.01 32.44
CA LEU A 57 14.33 -20.97 32.14
C LEU A 57 13.84 -22.19 31.33
N GLU A 58 14.69 -22.79 30.48
CA GLU A 58 14.35 -23.99 29.70
C GLU A 58 14.21 -25.22 30.60
N GLN A 59 15.12 -25.38 31.56
CA GLN A 59 15.03 -26.39 32.61
C GLN A 59 13.78 -26.20 33.46
N LEU A 60 13.44 -24.95 33.81
CA LEU A 60 12.21 -24.64 34.55
C LEU A 60 10.96 -25.07 33.77
N HIS A 61 10.92 -24.81 32.47
CA HIS A 61 9.80 -25.20 31.59
C HIS A 61 9.70 -26.72 31.44
N SER A 62 10.83 -27.42 31.36
CA SER A 62 10.87 -28.89 31.36
C SER A 62 10.34 -29.48 32.68
N VAL A 63 10.81 -28.97 33.83
CA VAL A 63 10.35 -29.38 35.16
C VAL A 63 8.85 -29.12 35.34
N VAL A 64 8.34 -27.94 34.95
CA VAL A 64 6.92 -27.62 35.05
C VAL A 64 6.06 -28.46 34.10
N SER A 65 6.55 -28.77 32.90
CA SER A 65 5.86 -29.68 31.97
C SER A 65 5.74 -31.11 32.56
N GLN A 66 6.80 -31.59 33.22
CA GLN A 66 6.76 -32.87 33.97
C GLN A 66 5.78 -32.79 35.15
N ASN A 67 5.76 -31.66 35.88
CA ASN A 67 4.87 -31.43 37.01
C ASN A 67 3.38 -31.46 36.59
N PHE A 68 3.01 -30.82 35.47
CA PHE A 68 1.67 -30.88 34.90
C PHE A 68 1.24 -32.31 34.54
N ILE A 69 2.12 -33.08 33.87
CA ILE A 69 1.89 -34.49 33.53
C ILE A 69 1.74 -35.35 34.81
N GLY A 70 2.46 -34.99 35.88
CA GLY A 70 2.29 -35.58 37.20
C GLY A 70 0.91 -35.31 37.80
N PHE A 71 0.50 -34.03 37.88
CA PHE A 71 -0.80 -33.63 38.43
C PHE A 71 -1.98 -34.26 37.69
N GLU A 72 -1.94 -34.32 36.35
CA GLU A 72 -2.96 -35.02 35.56
C GLU A 72 -3.08 -36.50 35.98
N LYS A 73 -1.94 -37.20 36.10
CA LYS A 73 -1.92 -38.63 36.49
C LYS A 73 -2.36 -38.85 37.94
N ALA A 74 -2.02 -37.93 38.84
CA ALA A 74 -2.41 -37.99 40.25
C ALA A 74 -3.93 -37.82 40.40
N ILE A 75 -4.48 -36.71 39.90
CA ILE A 75 -5.90 -36.36 40.07
C ILE A 75 -6.84 -37.28 39.27
N ASN A 76 -6.36 -37.93 38.20
CA ASN A 76 -7.11 -39.00 37.54
C ASN A 76 -7.12 -40.33 38.31
N ARG A 77 -6.16 -40.58 39.22
CA ARG A 77 -6.15 -41.75 40.12
C ARG A 77 -6.95 -41.48 41.40
N SER A 78 -6.66 -40.37 42.08
CA SER A 78 -7.45 -39.87 43.21
C SER A 78 -7.35 -38.36 43.28
N ILE A 79 -8.49 -37.69 43.43
CA ILE A 79 -8.55 -36.23 43.57
C ILE A 79 -8.18 -35.75 44.99
N GLY A 80 -8.06 -36.65 45.96
CA GLY A 80 -7.79 -36.28 47.36
C GLY A 80 -8.82 -35.27 47.87
N GLN A 81 -8.33 -34.18 48.46
CA GLN A 81 -9.13 -33.03 48.94
C GLN A 81 -9.00 -31.81 47.99
N PHE A 82 -8.67 -32.00 46.71
CA PHE A 82 -8.83 -30.94 45.72
C PHE A 82 -10.31 -30.70 45.40
N ASN A 83 -10.67 -29.46 45.11
CA ASN A 83 -11.98 -29.11 44.56
C ASN A 83 -12.27 -29.95 43.30
N PHE A 84 -13.41 -30.66 43.30
CA PHE A 84 -13.79 -31.62 42.25
C PHE A 84 -13.80 -31.04 40.83
N LEU A 85 -14.07 -29.74 40.69
CA LEU A 85 -14.07 -29.02 39.41
C LEU A 85 -12.70 -29.08 38.72
N LEU A 86 -11.61 -29.17 39.48
CA LEU A 86 -10.23 -29.20 38.97
C LEU A 86 -9.98 -30.39 38.03
N ARG A 87 -10.68 -31.52 38.22
CA ARG A 87 -10.59 -32.69 37.32
C ARG A 87 -11.04 -32.40 35.90
N SER A 88 -12.02 -31.50 35.74
CA SER A 88 -12.51 -31.09 34.42
C SER A 88 -11.46 -30.24 33.68
N SER A 89 -10.62 -29.54 34.44
CA SER A 89 -9.68 -28.51 34.01
C SER A 89 -8.30 -29.05 33.65
N LEU A 90 -7.79 -30.06 34.37
CA LEU A 90 -6.44 -30.62 34.19
C LEU A 90 -6.30 -31.58 32.99
N LYS A 91 -6.93 -31.25 31.86
CA LYS A 91 -6.79 -32.03 30.61
C LYS A 91 -5.54 -31.55 29.85
N PRO A 92 -4.86 -32.41 29.05
CA PRO A 92 -3.62 -32.04 28.35
C PRO A 92 -3.76 -30.78 27.47
N ARG A 93 -4.93 -30.59 26.85
CA ARG A 93 -5.26 -29.41 26.03
C ARG A 93 -5.19 -28.08 26.81
N ASN A 94 -5.41 -28.11 28.12
CA ASN A 94 -5.42 -26.95 29.00
C ASN A 94 -4.07 -26.73 29.69
N LEU A 95 -3.22 -27.77 29.74
CA LEU A 95 -1.87 -27.78 30.30
C LEU A 95 -0.79 -27.97 29.20
N PRO A 96 -0.74 -27.13 28.15
CA PRO A 96 0.38 -27.18 27.21
C PRO A 96 1.68 -26.76 27.91
N PRO A 97 2.85 -27.14 27.37
CA PRO A 97 4.14 -26.60 27.81
C PRO A 97 4.12 -25.07 27.81
N LEU A 98 4.94 -24.47 28.68
CA LEU A 98 5.07 -23.02 28.76
C LEU A 98 5.86 -22.48 27.55
N GLU A 99 5.52 -21.26 27.16
CA GLU A 99 6.15 -20.55 26.05
C GLU A 99 7.12 -19.49 26.61
N LEU A 100 8.34 -19.38 26.09
CA LEU A 100 9.32 -18.36 26.51
C LEU A 100 8.82 -16.93 26.26
N GLU A 101 7.93 -16.75 25.29
CA GLU A 101 7.32 -15.45 24.96
C GLU A 101 6.16 -15.04 25.88
N ASP A 102 5.71 -15.92 26.79
CA ASP A 102 4.54 -15.67 27.65
C ASP A 102 4.84 -14.95 28.96
N TYR A 103 6.08 -14.47 29.16
CA TYR A 103 6.44 -13.69 30.34
C TYR A 103 6.13 -12.21 30.17
N MET A 104 5.44 -11.66 31.17
CA MET A 104 5.09 -10.25 31.28
C MET A 104 5.68 -9.68 32.57
N LYS A 105 6.14 -8.43 32.54
CA LYS A 105 6.69 -7.70 33.67
C LYS A 105 5.72 -6.61 34.10
N LEU A 106 5.31 -6.64 35.36
CA LEU A 106 4.62 -5.55 36.04
C LEU A 106 5.60 -4.91 37.03
N GLU A 107 5.76 -3.59 36.93
CA GLU A 107 6.47 -2.78 37.93
C GLU A 107 5.44 -1.91 38.66
N ILE A 108 5.45 -1.95 39.98
CA ILE A 108 4.55 -1.22 40.87
C ILE A 108 5.40 -0.20 41.63
N ASP A 109 5.26 1.08 41.29
CA ASP A 109 6.04 2.17 41.86
C ASP A 109 5.30 2.77 43.07
N LEU A 110 5.84 2.51 44.26
CA LEU A 110 5.29 2.99 45.53
C LEU A 110 5.92 4.32 45.98
N SER A 111 6.83 4.93 45.20
CA SER A 111 7.70 6.04 45.67
C SER A 111 6.94 7.21 46.29
N GLU A 112 5.74 7.51 45.81
CA GLU A 112 4.86 8.60 46.27
C GLU A 112 4.05 8.29 47.55
N GLU A 113 4.03 7.04 48.02
CA GLU A 113 3.20 6.60 49.16
C GLU A 113 3.91 6.74 50.51
N SER A 114 3.15 6.65 51.62
CA SER A 114 3.72 6.74 52.97
C SER A 114 4.58 5.52 53.32
N PRO A 115 5.52 5.63 54.29
CA PRO A 115 6.34 4.49 54.75
C PRO A 115 5.50 3.29 55.20
N ASP A 116 4.39 3.53 55.90
CA ASP A 116 3.51 2.48 56.42
C ASP A 116 2.79 1.73 55.29
N ILE A 117 2.34 2.45 54.25
CA ILE A 117 1.74 1.89 53.04
C ILE A 117 2.81 1.09 52.26
N LYS A 118 4.01 1.65 52.10
CA LYS A 118 5.15 1.00 51.44
C LYS A 118 5.49 -0.33 52.10
N GLN A 119 5.65 -0.36 53.41
CA GLN A 119 5.96 -1.58 54.16
C GLN A 119 4.82 -2.61 54.07
N SER A 120 3.58 -2.17 54.33
CA SER A 120 2.40 -3.03 54.27
C SER A 120 2.18 -3.65 52.89
N MET A 121 2.48 -2.92 51.80
CA MET A 121 2.42 -3.46 50.44
C MET A 121 3.60 -4.37 50.10
N LYS A 122 4.82 -4.10 50.59
CA LYS A 122 5.97 -5.01 50.42
C LYS A 122 5.72 -6.35 51.10
N GLU A 123 5.18 -6.35 52.32
CA GLU A 123 4.80 -7.56 53.06
C GLU A 123 3.69 -8.35 52.34
N LYS A 124 2.59 -7.68 51.96
CA LYS A 124 1.51 -8.31 51.16
C LYS A 124 1.99 -8.84 49.81
N PHE A 125 2.89 -8.13 49.14
CA PHE A 125 3.43 -8.54 47.84
C PHE A 125 4.22 -9.86 47.95
N ILE A 126 5.01 -10.02 49.01
CA ILE A 126 5.67 -11.30 49.30
C ILE A 126 4.60 -12.35 49.69
N SER A 127 3.71 -12.07 50.65
CA SER A 127 2.77 -13.09 51.15
C SER A 127 1.67 -13.52 50.16
N SER A 128 1.42 -12.77 49.08
CA SER A 128 0.34 -13.05 48.12
C SER A 128 0.55 -14.34 47.33
N SER A 129 -0.51 -15.12 47.10
CA SER A 129 -0.47 -16.31 46.24
C SER A 129 -0.84 -15.94 44.80
N SER A 130 0.06 -16.16 43.86
CA SER A 130 -0.20 -15.79 42.47
C SER A 130 -1.03 -16.82 41.73
N ARG A 131 -1.90 -16.31 40.84
CA ARG A 131 -2.72 -17.10 39.94
C ARG A 131 -1.95 -17.62 38.73
N SER A 132 -0.72 -17.13 38.48
CA SER A 132 0.18 -17.72 37.49
C SER A 132 0.66 -19.10 37.94
N PHE A 133 1.11 -19.94 37.01
CA PHE A 133 1.88 -21.14 37.35
C PHE A 133 3.36 -20.85 37.65
N ILE A 134 3.91 -19.72 37.20
CA ILE A 134 5.29 -19.29 37.48
C ILE A 134 5.31 -17.77 37.63
N ASP A 135 5.80 -17.29 38.78
CA ASP A 135 6.23 -15.90 38.92
C ASP A 135 7.62 -15.78 39.57
N PHE A 136 8.21 -14.62 39.31
CA PHE A 136 9.46 -14.14 39.88
C PHE A 136 9.18 -12.80 40.55
N ARG A 137 9.71 -12.61 41.76
CA ARG A 137 9.43 -11.42 42.59
C ARG A 137 10.71 -10.80 43.10
N ASN A 138 10.87 -9.52 42.84
CA ASN A 138 12.00 -8.72 43.30
C ASN A 138 11.50 -7.38 43.85
N ILE A 139 12.21 -6.81 44.82
CA ILE A 139 11.88 -5.51 45.43
C ILE A 139 13.13 -4.64 45.32
N ILE A 140 13.03 -3.61 44.48
CA ILE A 140 14.14 -2.70 44.16
C ILE A 140 13.74 -1.33 44.74
N ASP A 141 14.34 -0.97 45.87
CA ASP A 141 14.00 0.20 46.68
C ASP A 141 12.50 0.27 47.02
N ASP A 142 11.76 1.19 46.40
CA ASP A 142 10.30 1.37 46.53
C ASP A 142 9.49 0.84 45.32
N LYS A 143 10.12 0.00 44.47
CA LYS A 143 9.46 -0.67 43.34
C LYS A 143 9.30 -2.16 43.60
N LEU A 144 8.07 -2.65 43.45
CA LEU A 144 7.79 -4.08 43.40
C LEU A 144 7.86 -4.54 41.94
N VAL A 145 8.70 -5.53 41.65
CA VAL A 145 8.87 -6.11 40.31
C VAL A 145 8.27 -7.51 40.31
N PHE A 146 7.28 -7.72 39.45
CA PHE A 146 6.53 -8.96 39.31
C PHE A 146 6.60 -9.44 37.86
N ILE A 147 7.41 -10.47 37.61
CA ILE A 147 7.50 -11.10 36.29
C ILE A 147 6.75 -12.43 36.35
N TYR A 148 5.77 -12.63 35.48
CA TYR A 148 4.88 -13.79 35.56
C TYR A 148 4.65 -14.42 34.20
N ASN A 149 4.48 -15.74 34.16
CA ASN A 149 3.99 -16.40 32.96
C ASN A 149 2.47 -16.18 32.82
N ARG A 150 2.01 -15.89 31.61
CA ARG A 150 0.58 -15.67 31.33
C ARG A 150 -0.30 -16.92 31.52
N ARG A 151 0.27 -18.13 31.61
CA ARG A 151 -0.48 -19.34 31.98
C ARG A 151 -0.75 -19.38 33.48
N GLY A 152 -1.99 -19.67 33.85
CA GLY A 152 -2.41 -19.70 35.24
C GLY A 152 -3.76 -20.37 35.47
N ALA A 153 -4.19 -20.40 36.72
CA ALA A 153 -5.44 -20.99 37.18
C ALA A 153 -6.25 -20.01 38.05
N ILE A 154 -7.57 -20.05 37.94
CA ILE A 154 -8.51 -19.23 38.71
C ILE A 154 -9.85 -19.94 38.88
N ASN A 155 -10.50 -19.77 40.03
CA ASN A 155 -11.89 -20.21 40.22
C ASN A 155 -12.86 -19.17 39.63
N GLU A 156 -13.67 -19.58 38.65
CA GLU A 156 -14.73 -18.75 38.06
C GLU A 156 -16.10 -18.97 38.75
N GLY A 157 -16.17 -19.87 39.74
CA GLY A 157 -17.37 -20.22 40.51
C GLY A 157 -17.98 -21.53 40.02
N ASP A 158 -18.41 -21.56 38.74
CA ASP A 158 -18.94 -22.75 38.08
C ASP A 158 -17.85 -23.78 37.69
N ARG A 159 -16.60 -23.32 37.55
CA ARG A 159 -15.43 -24.13 37.18
C ARG A 159 -14.12 -23.50 37.64
N ILE A 160 -13.06 -24.30 37.67
CA ILE A 160 -11.68 -23.78 37.72
C ILE A 160 -11.18 -23.59 36.28
N ALA A 161 -10.95 -22.35 35.86
CA ALA A 161 -10.39 -22.04 34.56
C ALA A 161 -8.86 -22.11 34.60
N ILE A 162 -8.30 -22.93 33.71
CA ILE A 162 -6.86 -22.97 33.42
C ILE A 162 -6.67 -22.41 32.01
N CYS A 163 -6.03 -21.25 31.89
CA CYS A 163 -5.95 -20.53 30.62
C CYS A 163 -4.73 -19.59 30.51
N LYS A 164 -4.64 -18.88 29.38
CA LYS A 164 -3.58 -17.92 29.03
C LYS A 164 -4.15 -16.51 29.13
N ALA A 165 -3.70 -15.75 30.12
CA ALA A 165 -4.09 -14.36 30.36
C ALA A 165 -3.85 -13.46 29.13
N LYS A 166 -4.64 -12.39 28.98
CA LYS A 166 -4.35 -11.32 28.00
C LYS A 166 -3.03 -10.61 28.35
N PRO A 167 -2.32 -10.07 27.34
CA PRO A 167 -1.11 -9.28 27.55
C PRO A 167 -1.40 -7.80 27.90
N SER A 168 -2.64 -7.33 27.74
CA SER A 168 -3.08 -6.05 28.30
C SER A 168 -3.21 -6.13 29.82
N ILE A 169 -3.12 -5.01 30.55
CA ILE A 169 -3.39 -5.00 31.99
C ILE A 169 -4.88 -5.23 32.29
N THR A 170 -5.22 -5.62 33.52
CA THR A 170 -6.61 -5.61 34.02
C THR A 170 -6.58 -5.28 35.50
N LEU A 171 -7.14 -4.13 35.90
CA LEU A 171 -6.99 -3.58 37.25
C LEU A 171 -7.99 -4.12 38.28
N LYS A 172 -9.20 -4.49 37.84
CA LYS A 172 -10.31 -4.93 38.72
C LYS A 172 -10.76 -6.34 38.33
N ASP A 173 -11.14 -7.14 39.32
CA ASP A 173 -11.59 -8.53 39.12
C ASP A 173 -13.10 -8.62 38.83
N ASN A 174 -13.62 -7.77 37.94
CA ASN A 174 -15.06 -7.67 37.64
C ASN A 174 -15.49 -8.41 36.36
N PHE A 175 -14.61 -9.22 35.76
CA PHE A 175 -14.90 -9.98 34.54
C PHE A 175 -15.62 -11.31 34.82
N LYS A 176 -16.38 -11.75 33.81
CA LYS A 176 -17.06 -13.07 33.74
C LYS A 176 -16.16 -14.21 33.22
N ALA A 177 -15.08 -13.90 32.50
CA ALA A 177 -14.23 -14.91 31.86
C ALA A 177 -12.75 -14.50 31.90
N ALA A 178 -11.93 -15.35 32.51
CA ALA A 178 -10.49 -15.14 32.72
C ALA A 178 -9.70 -15.14 31.40
N LYS A 179 -10.11 -15.95 30.42
CA LYS A 179 -9.46 -16.05 29.08
C LYS A 179 -9.39 -14.70 28.34
N ASP A 180 -10.34 -13.80 28.62
CA ASP A 180 -10.51 -12.53 27.92
C ASP A 180 -9.87 -11.36 28.67
N ASN A 181 -9.24 -11.63 29.82
CA ASN A 181 -8.72 -10.64 30.76
C ASN A 181 -7.32 -11.02 31.25
N ASN A 182 -6.69 -10.14 32.02
CA ASN A 182 -5.43 -10.42 32.72
C ASN A 182 -5.70 -10.73 34.19
N PHE A 183 -6.33 -11.88 34.40
CA PHE A 183 -6.80 -12.37 35.69
C PHE A 183 -5.69 -12.56 36.74
N ILE A 184 -4.43 -12.60 36.30
CA ILE A 184 -3.25 -12.72 37.17
C ILE A 184 -2.95 -11.38 37.83
N ILE A 185 -2.86 -10.29 37.05
CA ILE A 185 -2.64 -8.95 37.61
C ILE A 185 -3.83 -8.49 38.46
N SER A 186 -5.07 -8.74 38.04
CA SER A 186 -6.23 -8.38 38.87
C SER A 186 -6.28 -9.16 40.20
N GLY A 187 -5.67 -10.35 40.25
CA GLY A 187 -5.48 -11.13 41.48
C GLY A 187 -4.40 -10.53 42.38
N LEU A 188 -3.22 -10.25 41.83
CA LEU A 188 -2.14 -9.61 42.57
C LEU A 188 -2.58 -8.26 43.16
N LEU A 189 -3.24 -7.42 42.35
CA LEU A 189 -3.74 -6.12 42.79
C LEU A 189 -4.81 -6.23 43.88
N LYS A 190 -5.67 -7.26 43.85
CA LYS A 190 -6.57 -7.57 44.98
C LYS A 190 -5.77 -7.85 46.25
N ASP A 191 -4.80 -8.75 46.18
CA ASP A 191 -4.12 -9.25 47.38
C ASP A 191 -3.23 -8.18 48.02
N ILE A 192 -2.59 -7.30 47.23
CA ILE A 192 -1.79 -6.18 47.75
C ILE A 192 -2.59 -4.92 48.10
N ALA A 193 -3.86 -4.79 47.64
CA ALA A 193 -4.67 -3.60 47.89
C ALA A 193 -4.75 -3.22 49.37
N LEU A 194 -4.67 -1.92 49.64
CA LEU A 194 -4.87 -1.29 50.94
C LEU A 194 -5.91 -0.19 50.80
N LYS A 195 -6.72 0.04 51.84
CA LYS A 195 -7.76 1.07 51.79
C LYS A 195 -7.20 2.43 51.37
N ASP A 196 -8.03 3.18 50.67
CA ASP A 196 -7.79 4.59 50.33
C ASP A 196 -6.53 4.84 49.48
N THR A 197 -6.00 3.80 48.82
CA THR A 197 -4.98 3.89 47.77
C THR A 197 -5.60 3.77 46.36
N THR A 198 -4.91 4.30 45.35
CA THR A 198 -5.35 4.24 43.94
C THR A 198 -4.21 3.74 43.06
N PHE A 199 -4.49 2.72 42.24
CA PHE A 199 -3.61 2.23 41.20
C PHE A 199 -3.89 2.93 39.86
N ILE A 200 -2.84 3.36 39.16
CA ILE A 200 -2.91 4.07 37.89
C ILE A 200 -1.98 3.41 36.87
N PHE A 201 -2.50 3.07 35.69
CA PHE A 201 -1.75 2.56 34.54
C PHE A 201 -1.94 3.50 33.35
N THR A 202 -0.84 4.00 32.78
CA THR A 202 -0.84 4.87 31.60
C THR A 202 -0.52 4.06 30.35
N TYR A 203 -1.21 4.35 29.23
CA TYR A 203 -0.95 3.71 27.94
C TYR A 203 -1.21 4.64 26.76
N VAL A 204 -0.53 4.39 25.65
CA VAL A 204 -0.70 5.14 24.40
C VAL A 204 -1.81 4.49 23.56
N ALA A 205 -2.73 5.30 23.05
CA ALA A 205 -3.89 4.87 22.26
C ALA A 205 -3.98 5.71 20.98
N GLY A 206 -3.17 5.37 19.98
CA GLY A 206 -2.93 6.23 18.82
C GLY A 206 -1.97 7.36 19.19
N ASN A 207 -2.42 8.61 19.09
CA ASN A 207 -1.65 9.77 19.53
C ASN A 207 -1.96 10.19 20.98
N ASP A 208 -3.03 9.67 21.58
CA ASP A 208 -3.47 10.04 22.94
C ASP A 208 -2.73 9.20 24.00
N ILE A 209 -2.41 9.82 25.14
CA ILE A 209 -2.10 9.09 26.38
C ILE A 209 -3.41 8.93 27.17
N LYS A 210 -3.74 7.70 27.56
CA LYS A 210 -4.93 7.35 28.34
C LYS A 210 -4.54 6.69 29.66
N GLU A 211 -5.34 6.94 30.69
CA GLU A 211 -5.11 6.44 32.05
C GLU A 211 -6.22 5.47 32.46
N LEU A 212 -5.86 4.27 32.87
CA LEU A 212 -6.74 3.38 33.62
C LEU A 212 -6.50 3.60 35.11
N LYS A 213 -7.58 3.85 35.87
CA LYS A 213 -7.52 4.07 37.32
C LYS A 213 -8.41 3.07 38.05
N ALA A 214 -7.93 2.56 39.18
CA ALA A 214 -8.70 1.71 40.06
C ALA A 214 -8.40 2.05 41.52
N GLU A 215 -9.43 2.42 42.26
CA GLU A 215 -9.36 2.60 43.71
C GLU A 215 -9.32 1.23 44.39
N SER A 216 -8.48 1.09 45.41
CA SER A 216 -8.36 -0.16 46.17
C SER A 216 -9.63 -0.53 46.91
N ASN A 217 -10.47 0.44 47.28
CA ASN A 217 -11.78 0.19 47.89
C ASN A 217 -12.70 -0.58 46.92
N ASP A 218 -12.83 -0.13 45.65
CA ASP A 218 -13.53 -0.87 44.59
C ASP A 218 -12.98 -2.30 44.41
N ILE A 219 -11.65 -2.45 44.36
CA ILE A 219 -11.00 -3.75 44.14
C ILE A 219 -11.37 -4.73 45.28
N LEU A 220 -11.33 -4.26 46.53
CA LEU A 220 -11.65 -5.05 47.71
C LEU A 220 -13.15 -5.38 47.81
N ASP A 221 -14.04 -4.45 47.43
CA ASP A 221 -15.49 -4.69 47.47
C ASP A 221 -15.97 -5.61 46.33
N ILE A 222 -15.39 -5.51 45.13
CA ILE A 222 -15.59 -6.48 44.04
C ILE A 222 -15.12 -7.88 44.48
N ALA A 223 -14.02 -7.98 45.24
CA ALA A 223 -13.51 -9.25 45.74
C ALA A 223 -14.45 -9.90 46.77
N LYS A 224 -14.96 -9.13 47.75
CA LYS A 224 -15.97 -9.61 48.71
C LYS A 224 -17.22 -10.12 47.99
N LEU A 225 -17.75 -9.35 47.04
CA LEU A 225 -18.92 -9.74 46.26
C LEU A 225 -18.68 -11.05 45.48
N LYS A 226 -17.48 -11.28 44.93
CA LYS A 226 -17.15 -12.58 44.31
C LYS A 226 -17.07 -13.72 45.34
N GLU A 227 -16.52 -13.49 46.52
CA GLU A 227 -16.41 -14.49 47.59
C GLU A 227 -17.78 -14.86 48.19
N GLU A 228 -18.66 -13.89 48.41
CA GLU A 228 -20.05 -14.09 48.83
C GLU A 228 -20.85 -14.87 47.78
N ASN A 229 -20.73 -14.52 46.49
CA ASN A 229 -21.42 -15.27 45.43
C ASN A 229 -20.88 -16.72 45.31
N ASN A 230 -19.57 -16.92 45.41
CA ASN A 230 -18.96 -18.25 45.33
C ASN A 230 -19.33 -19.14 46.54
N THR A 231 -19.37 -18.59 47.77
CA THR A 231 -19.78 -19.35 48.95
C THR A 231 -21.26 -19.73 48.87
N ASN A 232 -22.15 -18.81 48.50
CA ASN A 232 -23.58 -19.11 48.29
C ASN A 232 -23.79 -20.20 47.23
N GLN A 233 -23.11 -20.13 46.08
CA GLN A 233 -23.18 -21.18 45.06
C GLN A 233 -22.64 -22.53 45.55
N THR A 234 -21.54 -22.52 46.32
CA THR A 234 -20.94 -23.75 46.88
C THR A 234 -21.86 -24.39 47.91
N ILE A 235 -22.56 -23.60 48.74
CA ILE A 235 -23.57 -24.09 49.69
C ILE A 235 -24.69 -24.80 48.93
N SER A 236 -25.33 -24.15 47.95
CA SER A 236 -26.43 -24.77 47.20
C SER A 236 -26.00 -26.00 46.38
N GLN A 237 -24.77 -26.03 45.85
CA GLN A 237 -24.24 -27.24 45.21
C GLN A 237 -23.99 -28.37 46.22
N ASN A 238 -23.49 -28.04 47.42
CA ASN A 238 -23.30 -29.03 48.48
C ASN A 238 -24.63 -29.56 49.02
N GLU A 239 -25.67 -28.73 49.15
CA GLU A 239 -27.02 -29.16 49.51
C GLU A 239 -27.59 -30.16 48.48
N ILE A 240 -27.44 -29.87 47.18
CA ILE A 240 -27.84 -30.79 46.11
C ILE A 240 -27.04 -32.10 46.18
N ASN A 241 -25.72 -32.02 46.37
CA ASN A 241 -24.85 -33.20 46.49
C ASN A 241 -25.21 -34.05 47.73
N ILE A 242 -25.49 -33.42 48.89
CA ILE A 242 -25.91 -34.10 50.12
C ILE A 242 -27.27 -34.79 49.93
N ILE A 243 -28.19 -34.15 49.20
CA ILE A 243 -29.47 -34.76 48.83
C ILE A 243 -29.26 -35.96 47.89
N GLU A 244 -28.27 -35.94 46.99
CA GLU A 244 -27.93 -37.08 46.15
C GLU A 244 -27.17 -38.20 46.87
N THR A 245 -26.26 -37.88 47.81
CA THR A 245 -25.60 -38.91 48.63
C THR A 245 -26.57 -39.55 49.59
N ALA A 246 -27.44 -38.79 50.26
CA ALA A 246 -28.51 -39.36 51.09
C ALA A 246 -29.46 -40.26 50.27
N LYS A 247 -29.78 -39.90 49.01
CA LYS A 247 -30.54 -40.76 48.09
C LYS A 247 -29.79 -42.01 47.63
N LYS A 248 -28.45 -42.05 47.72
CA LYS A 248 -27.63 -43.26 47.52
C LYS A 248 -27.56 -44.09 48.79
N GLU A 249 -27.23 -43.48 49.93
CA GLU A 249 -27.18 -44.15 51.24
C GLU A 249 -28.51 -44.81 51.57
N ILE A 250 -29.65 -44.15 51.37
CA ILE A 250 -30.99 -44.75 51.55
C ILE A 250 -31.21 -45.96 50.61
N LYS A 251 -30.67 -45.94 49.38
CA LYS A 251 -30.71 -47.11 48.46
C LYS A 251 -29.76 -48.21 48.89
N GLU A 252 -28.61 -47.86 49.43
CA GLU A 252 -27.59 -48.80 49.89
C GLU A 252 -28.03 -49.46 51.21
N GLU A 253 -28.62 -48.74 52.16
CA GLU A 253 -29.31 -49.29 53.34
C GLU A 253 -30.48 -50.21 52.95
N GLN A 254 -31.30 -49.81 51.97
CA GLN A 254 -32.38 -50.67 51.43
C GLN A 254 -31.84 -51.96 50.77
N SER A 255 -30.57 -51.96 50.33
CA SER A 255 -29.89 -53.16 49.81
C SER A 255 -29.22 -53.99 50.92
N GLN A 256 -28.63 -53.34 51.94
CA GLN A 256 -27.89 -54.00 53.02
C GLN A 256 -28.80 -54.60 54.10
N ASN A 257 -30.01 -54.08 54.29
CA ASN A 257 -31.07 -54.67 55.15
C ASN A 257 -31.61 -56.04 54.65
N ARG A 258 -30.86 -56.74 53.79
CA ARG A 258 -31.10 -58.12 53.33
C ARG A 258 -29.94 -59.09 53.63
N GLN A 259 -28.90 -58.68 54.35
CA GLN A 259 -27.80 -59.58 54.76
C GLN A 259 -27.66 -59.65 56.29
N SER A 260 -27.88 -60.84 56.83
CA SER A 260 -27.87 -61.13 58.27
C SER A 260 -26.46 -61.13 58.88
N LEU A 261 -26.39 -60.84 60.19
CA LEU A 261 -25.15 -60.93 60.97
C LEU A 261 -24.56 -62.35 60.99
N LYS A 262 -23.25 -62.44 61.24
CA LYS A 262 -22.56 -63.66 61.68
C LYS A 262 -22.36 -63.63 63.20
N ALA A 263 -22.25 -64.82 63.81
CA ALA A 263 -22.21 -64.99 65.26
C ALA A 263 -20.78 -65.19 65.82
N ASP A 264 -20.63 -64.72 67.07
CA ASP A 264 -19.78 -65.16 68.18
C ASP A 264 -18.35 -65.70 67.93
N SER A 265 -17.39 -65.07 68.61
CA SER A 265 -16.02 -65.56 68.77
C SER A 265 -15.62 -65.64 70.25
N ILE A 266 -15.87 -66.78 70.91
CA ILE A 266 -15.40 -67.07 72.28
C ILE A 266 -14.82 -68.49 72.35
N TYR A 267 -13.55 -68.66 71.97
CA TYR A 267 -12.78 -69.88 72.30
C TYR A 267 -11.25 -69.73 72.18
N SER A 268 -10.61 -69.00 73.10
CA SER A 268 -9.14 -68.83 73.07
C SER A 268 -8.46 -68.55 74.42
N GLU A 269 -9.01 -69.00 75.56
CA GLU A 269 -8.45 -68.62 76.88
C GLU A 269 -8.51 -69.71 77.97
N ILE A 270 -8.28 -70.98 77.59
CA ILE A 270 -8.04 -72.08 78.55
C ILE A 270 -6.86 -72.94 78.07
N THR A 271 -5.63 -72.65 78.51
CA THR A 271 -4.45 -73.58 78.57
C THR A 271 -3.17 -72.85 79.04
N LYS A 272 -3.09 -72.38 80.30
CA LYS A 272 -1.81 -71.85 80.82
C LYS A 272 -1.58 -71.84 82.35
N GLU A 273 -2.13 -72.81 83.09
CA GLU A 273 -1.72 -73.07 84.47
C GLU A 273 -1.24 -74.52 84.61
N THR A 274 0.06 -74.70 84.89
CA THR A 274 0.69 -76.02 85.04
C THR A 274 1.53 -76.11 86.30
N SER A 275 1.15 -77.05 87.17
CA SER A 275 1.98 -77.78 88.15
C SER A 275 2.84 -76.98 89.15
N SER A 276 2.49 -77.13 90.43
CA SER A 276 3.18 -76.57 91.61
C SER A 276 4.31 -77.46 92.14
N GLN A 277 5.27 -76.87 92.89
CA GLN A 277 5.96 -77.54 94.02
C GLN A 277 6.73 -76.57 94.97
N ILE A 278 6.02 -76.06 95.98
CA ILE A 278 6.39 -75.96 97.41
C ILE A 278 7.86 -75.63 97.79
N GLU A 279 8.09 -74.45 98.39
CA GLU A 279 9.07 -74.24 99.46
C GLU A 279 8.42 -73.78 100.78
N LEU A 280 8.85 -74.34 101.91
CA LEU A 280 8.08 -74.30 103.16
C LEU A 280 8.16 -72.97 103.96
N LYS A 281 8.82 -71.93 103.43
CA LYS A 281 8.87 -70.59 104.04
C LYS A 281 8.04 -69.54 103.31
N GLU A 282 7.94 -69.62 101.97
CA GLU A 282 7.01 -68.77 101.22
C GLU A 282 5.56 -69.03 101.63
N SER A 283 5.24 -70.24 102.08
CA SER A 283 3.91 -70.70 102.53
C SER A 283 3.20 -69.74 103.51
N ILE A 284 3.91 -68.97 104.33
CA ILE A 284 3.30 -68.01 105.27
C ILE A 284 2.98 -66.69 104.55
N ASP A 285 3.94 -66.08 103.87
CA ASP A 285 3.70 -64.83 103.12
C ASP A 285 2.74 -65.04 101.93
N SER A 286 2.72 -66.24 101.34
CA SER A 286 1.74 -66.63 100.33
C SER A 286 0.36 -66.80 100.94
N THR A 287 0.21 -67.42 102.12
CA THR A 287 -1.11 -67.53 102.78
C THR A 287 -1.63 -66.18 103.31
N ILE A 288 -0.75 -65.24 103.67
CA ILE A 288 -1.11 -63.86 103.97
C ILE A 288 -1.61 -63.15 102.70
N LYS A 289 -0.85 -63.20 101.59
CA LYS A 289 -1.28 -62.61 100.29
C LYS A 289 -2.55 -63.24 99.75
N ASP A 290 -2.72 -64.55 99.90
CA ASP A 290 -3.96 -65.27 99.60
C ASP A 290 -5.13 -64.77 100.44
N TYR A 291 -4.91 -64.47 101.72
CA TYR A 291 -5.93 -63.94 102.62
C TYR A 291 -6.30 -62.50 102.26
N GLU A 292 -5.32 -61.64 101.98
CA GLU A 292 -5.54 -60.29 101.45
C GLU A 292 -6.29 -60.32 100.11
N ALA A 293 -5.90 -61.21 99.19
CA ALA A 293 -6.59 -61.41 97.92
C ALA A 293 -8.04 -61.89 98.14
N LYS A 294 -8.28 -62.82 99.07
CA LYS A 294 -9.63 -63.31 99.41
C LYS A 294 -10.49 -62.26 100.11
N GLU A 295 -9.93 -61.36 100.93
CA GLU A 295 -10.69 -60.22 101.47
C GLU A 295 -10.93 -59.13 100.42
N LEU A 296 -9.99 -58.85 99.52
CA LEU A 296 -10.22 -57.99 98.34
C LEU A 296 -11.27 -58.58 97.40
N GLU A 297 -11.30 -59.89 97.20
CA GLU A 297 -12.32 -60.59 96.43
C GLU A 297 -13.69 -60.52 97.13
N LYS A 298 -13.77 -60.80 98.45
CA LYS A 298 -15.00 -60.59 99.24
C LYS A 298 -15.49 -59.15 99.16
N LEU A 299 -14.60 -58.16 99.18
CA LEU A 299 -14.95 -56.75 99.02
C LEU A 299 -15.44 -56.42 97.60
N LYS A 300 -14.81 -56.97 96.56
CA LYS A 300 -15.30 -56.87 95.16
C LYS A 300 -16.68 -57.53 95.00
N MET A 301 -16.90 -58.70 95.59
CA MET A 301 -18.18 -59.42 95.55
C MET A 301 -19.28 -58.69 96.33
N ARG A 302 -18.96 -58.13 97.52
CA ARG A 302 -19.87 -57.22 98.24
C ARG A 302 -20.20 -56.00 97.38
N LEU A 303 -19.20 -55.37 96.76
CA LEU A 303 -19.39 -54.21 95.89
C LEU A 303 -20.25 -54.53 94.65
N SER A 304 -20.08 -55.70 94.01
CA SER A 304 -20.94 -56.13 92.89
C SER A 304 -22.37 -56.32 93.35
N LYS A 305 -22.58 -57.07 94.45
CA LYS A 305 -23.91 -57.27 95.04
C LYS A 305 -24.56 -55.95 95.44
N SER A 306 -23.81 -55.00 96.00
CA SER A 306 -24.30 -53.65 96.30
C SER A 306 -24.62 -52.83 95.05
N LYS A 307 -23.90 -53.01 93.93
CA LYS A 307 -24.23 -52.39 92.63
C LYS A 307 -25.51 -52.95 92.02
N GLU A 308 -25.65 -54.28 92.01
CA GLU A 308 -26.85 -54.98 91.52
C GLU A 308 -28.08 -54.54 92.34
N LEU A 309 -27.99 -54.59 93.67
CA LEU A 309 -29.04 -54.10 94.55
C LEU A 309 -29.30 -52.60 94.38
N ALA A 310 -28.28 -51.76 94.18
CA ALA A 310 -28.46 -50.33 93.93
C ALA A 310 -29.20 -50.04 92.63
N VAL A 311 -29.03 -50.85 91.58
CA VAL A 311 -29.77 -50.72 90.32
C VAL A 311 -31.27 -51.02 90.51
N ASP A 312 -31.62 -52.02 91.32
CA ASP A 312 -33.02 -52.33 91.61
C ASP A 312 -33.65 -51.36 92.62
N ILE A 313 -32.90 -50.91 93.62
CA ILE A 313 -33.30 -49.81 94.51
C ILE A 313 -33.50 -48.51 93.70
N TYR A 314 -32.67 -48.25 92.68
CA TYR A 314 -32.82 -47.10 91.80
C TYR A 314 -34.11 -47.17 90.96
N LYS A 315 -34.47 -48.35 90.43
CA LYS A 315 -35.77 -48.56 89.75
C LYS A 315 -36.94 -48.29 90.71
N GLU A 316 -36.91 -48.80 91.94
CA GLU A 316 -37.98 -48.53 92.91
C GLU A 316 -38.03 -47.07 93.37
N LEU A 317 -36.87 -46.41 93.51
CA LEU A 317 -36.77 -44.97 93.80
C LEU A 317 -37.41 -44.15 92.68
N ARG A 318 -37.04 -44.43 91.43
CA ARG A 318 -37.63 -43.79 90.25
C ARG A 318 -39.14 -43.99 90.20
N ASN A 319 -39.63 -45.23 90.35
CA ASN A 319 -41.06 -45.52 90.33
C ASN A 319 -41.82 -44.78 91.46
N LYS A 320 -41.21 -44.55 92.63
CA LYS A 320 -41.83 -43.77 93.72
C LYS A 320 -41.87 -42.26 93.41
N ILE A 321 -40.85 -41.72 92.76
CA ILE A 321 -40.80 -40.33 92.30
C ILE A 321 -41.82 -40.10 91.17
N GLU A 322 -41.97 -41.05 90.23
CA GLU A 322 -43.02 -41.00 89.18
C GLU A 322 -44.43 -41.06 89.80
N ASN A 323 -44.61 -41.77 90.91
CA ASN A 323 -45.82 -41.75 91.75
C ASN A 323 -45.94 -40.50 92.67
N HIS A 324 -45.21 -39.42 92.37
CA HIS A 324 -45.28 -38.10 93.02
C HIS A 324 -44.81 -38.04 94.49
N ASN A 325 -44.19 -39.10 95.04
CA ASN A 325 -43.57 -39.03 96.36
C ASN A 325 -42.30 -38.17 96.31
N GLY A 326 -42.03 -37.40 97.38
CA GLY A 326 -40.81 -36.60 97.46
C GLY A 326 -39.53 -37.45 97.37
N ILE A 327 -38.47 -36.92 96.76
CA ILE A 327 -37.19 -37.65 96.61
C ILE A 327 -36.63 -38.07 97.97
N LEU A 328 -36.64 -37.15 98.95
CA LEU A 328 -36.17 -37.40 100.32
C LEU A 328 -36.99 -38.48 101.03
N GLU A 329 -38.32 -38.43 100.89
CA GLU A 329 -39.26 -39.38 101.47
C GLU A 329 -39.10 -40.78 100.84
N SER A 330 -39.01 -40.84 99.52
CA SER A 330 -38.76 -42.07 98.76
C SER A 330 -37.43 -42.72 99.16
N LEU A 331 -36.37 -41.93 99.33
CA LEU A 331 -35.07 -42.40 99.83
C LEU A 331 -35.16 -42.91 101.28
N ASN A 332 -35.87 -42.22 102.17
CA ASN A 332 -36.04 -42.65 103.56
C ASN A 332 -36.81 -43.97 103.68
N ILE A 333 -37.89 -44.13 102.91
CA ILE A 333 -38.65 -45.40 102.81
C ILE A 333 -37.74 -46.53 102.29
N LEU A 334 -36.85 -46.26 101.33
CA LEU A 334 -35.93 -47.26 100.79
C LEU A 334 -34.79 -47.60 101.75
N LYS A 335 -34.24 -46.63 102.49
CA LYS A 335 -33.29 -46.90 103.59
C LYS A 335 -33.91 -47.82 104.65
N GLN A 336 -35.15 -47.56 105.05
CA GLN A 336 -35.88 -48.40 106.00
C GLN A 336 -36.19 -49.81 105.47
N LYS A 337 -36.55 -49.92 104.18
CA LYS A 337 -36.88 -51.21 103.52
C LYS A 337 -35.66 -52.11 103.31
N TYR A 338 -34.58 -51.57 102.75
CA TYR A 338 -33.44 -52.37 102.29
C TYR A 338 -32.35 -52.57 103.34
N ARG A 339 -32.19 -51.66 104.32
CA ARG A 339 -31.19 -51.68 105.41
C ARG A 339 -29.70 -51.70 104.98
N GLU A 340 -29.41 -52.00 103.73
CA GLU A 340 -28.09 -51.91 103.08
C GLU A 340 -27.79 -50.47 102.65
N GLU A 341 -27.27 -49.64 103.58
CA GLU A 341 -27.06 -48.21 103.33
C GLU A 341 -26.17 -47.93 102.09
N HIS A 342 -25.11 -48.72 101.87
CA HIS A 342 -24.23 -48.53 100.72
C HIS A 342 -24.95 -48.69 99.37
N ALA A 343 -25.92 -49.61 99.27
CA ALA A 343 -26.70 -49.81 98.05
C ALA A 343 -27.72 -48.67 97.84
N VAL A 344 -28.36 -48.17 98.91
CA VAL A 344 -29.30 -47.04 98.81
C VAL A 344 -28.57 -45.73 98.50
N ASN A 345 -27.40 -45.50 99.09
CA ASN A 345 -26.58 -44.33 98.79
C ASN A 345 -26.07 -44.38 97.33
N LEU A 346 -25.66 -45.55 96.82
CA LEU A 346 -25.30 -45.71 95.40
C LEU A 346 -26.50 -45.48 94.45
N ALA A 347 -27.71 -45.94 94.81
CA ALA A 347 -28.93 -45.64 94.06
C ALA A 347 -29.23 -44.13 94.01
N SER A 348 -28.94 -43.38 95.09
CA SER A 348 -29.07 -41.91 95.10
C SER A 348 -28.05 -41.21 94.19
N ILE A 349 -26.86 -41.80 93.99
CA ILE A 349 -25.85 -41.29 93.05
C ILE A 349 -26.32 -41.51 91.59
N TYR A 350 -26.95 -42.64 91.28
CA TYR A 350 -27.55 -42.87 89.96
C TYR A 350 -28.67 -41.85 89.66
N LEU A 351 -29.56 -41.57 90.64
CA LEU A 351 -30.55 -40.50 90.49
C LEU A 351 -29.90 -39.12 90.31
N GLY A 352 -28.86 -38.81 91.08
CA GLY A 352 -28.12 -37.55 90.96
C GLY A 352 -27.48 -37.35 89.58
N LYS A 353 -26.95 -38.42 88.96
CA LYS A 353 -26.45 -38.39 87.59
C LYS A 353 -27.57 -38.09 86.59
N ASP A 354 -28.66 -38.85 86.63
CA ASP A 354 -29.72 -38.69 85.62
C ASP A 354 -30.42 -37.32 85.74
N LEU A 355 -30.50 -36.73 86.94
CA LEU A 355 -30.93 -35.34 87.15
C LEU A 355 -29.95 -34.31 86.53
N LEU A 356 -28.64 -34.52 86.63
CA LEU A 356 -27.64 -33.67 85.95
C LEU A 356 -27.74 -33.79 84.43
N ASP A 357 -27.94 -34.99 83.90
CA ASP A 357 -28.14 -35.22 82.46
C ASP A 357 -29.43 -34.54 81.93
N VAL A 358 -30.46 -34.38 82.76
CA VAL A 358 -31.66 -33.59 82.44
C VAL A 358 -31.34 -32.09 82.43
N ILE A 359 -30.70 -31.55 83.47
CA ILE A 359 -30.32 -30.13 83.56
C ILE A 359 -29.43 -29.70 82.38
N GLN A 360 -28.51 -30.57 81.94
CA GLN A 360 -27.69 -30.31 80.74
C GLN A 360 -28.55 -30.22 79.47
N LYS A 361 -29.56 -31.09 79.31
CA LYS A 361 -30.47 -31.07 78.16
C LYS A 361 -31.38 -29.85 78.16
N ASP A 362 -31.91 -29.45 79.32
CA ASP A 362 -32.74 -28.24 79.43
C ASP A 362 -31.95 -26.97 79.10
N ASN A 363 -30.69 -26.87 79.55
CA ASN A 363 -29.79 -25.78 79.15
C ASN A 363 -29.53 -25.77 77.64
N LEU A 364 -29.31 -26.94 77.03
CA LEU A 364 -29.13 -27.07 75.58
C LEU A 364 -30.40 -26.67 74.81
N ILE A 365 -31.58 -27.10 75.26
CA ILE A 365 -32.88 -26.74 74.69
C ILE A 365 -33.12 -25.23 74.77
N ASN A 366 -32.79 -24.59 75.89
CA ASN A 366 -32.95 -23.15 76.06
C ASN A 366 -31.97 -22.36 75.18
N ASN A 367 -30.74 -22.83 75.00
CA ASN A 367 -29.79 -22.26 74.05
C ASN A 367 -30.31 -22.37 72.60
N LEU A 368 -30.79 -23.55 72.18
CA LEU A 368 -31.37 -23.73 70.84
C LEU A 368 -32.60 -22.82 70.60
N LYS A 369 -33.50 -22.66 71.58
CA LYS A 369 -34.64 -21.73 71.49
C LYS A 369 -34.18 -20.28 71.26
N ASN A 370 -33.12 -19.84 71.94
CA ASN A 370 -32.55 -18.51 71.75
C ASN A 370 -31.94 -18.36 70.35
N THR A 371 -31.25 -19.38 69.83
CA THR A 371 -30.71 -19.39 68.46
C THR A 371 -31.82 -19.35 67.40
N ILE A 372 -32.89 -20.12 67.57
CA ILE A 372 -34.06 -20.11 66.67
C ILE A 372 -34.66 -18.69 66.63
N LYS A 373 -34.90 -18.06 67.78
CA LYS A 373 -35.43 -16.69 67.83
C LYS A 373 -34.50 -15.67 67.14
N GLN A 374 -33.18 -15.80 67.30
CA GLN A 374 -32.21 -14.96 66.59
C GLN A 374 -32.25 -15.16 65.07
N GLN A 375 -32.52 -16.39 64.59
CA GLN A 375 -32.71 -16.70 63.17
C GLN A 375 -34.05 -16.14 62.64
N GLU A 376 -35.14 -16.24 63.39
CA GLU A 376 -36.43 -15.61 63.07
C GLU A 376 -36.30 -14.08 62.94
N GLU A 377 -35.62 -13.44 63.91
CA GLU A 377 -35.33 -12.01 63.87
C GLU A 377 -34.36 -11.60 62.74
N TYR A 378 -33.59 -12.54 62.17
CA TYR A 378 -32.74 -12.31 61.00
C TYR A 378 -33.51 -12.48 59.68
N LEU A 379 -34.34 -13.53 59.58
CA LEU A 379 -35.23 -13.79 58.44
C LEU A 379 -36.19 -12.62 58.22
N SER A 380 -36.87 -12.15 59.28
CA SER A 380 -37.77 -10.99 59.18
C SER A 380 -37.07 -9.71 58.67
N LYS A 381 -35.79 -9.50 59.02
CA LYS A 381 -34.99 -8.39 58.48
C LYS A 381 -34.65 -8.59 57.00
N LYS A 382 -34.45 -9.83 56.56
CA LYS A 382 -34.21 -10.18 55.15
C LYS A 382 -35.48 -10.07 54.30
N ASP A 383 -36.64 -10.44 54.81
CA ASP A 383 -37.93 -10.26 54.11
C ASP A 383 -38.21 -8.77 53.85
N ILE A 384 -37.94 -7.90 54.83
CA ILE A 384 -38.02 -6.43 54.68
C ILE A 384 -36.99 -5.91 53.66
N GLU A 385 -35.82 -6.53 53.54
CA GLU A 385 -34.82 -6.17 52.53
C GLU A 385 -35.24 -6.63 51.13
N ILE A 386 -35.82 -7.83 51.00
CA ILE A 386 -36.35 -8.39 49.75
C ILE A 386 -37.50 -7.52 49.24
N SER A 387 -38.50 -7.22 50.07
CA SER A 387 -39.65 -6.39 49.68
C SER A 387 -39.22 -5.01 49.16
N LYS A 388 -38.23 -4.36 49.80
CA LYS A 388 -37.64 -3.11 49.29
C LYS A 388 -36.93 -3.27 47.94
N ARG A 389 -36.24 -4.40 47.73
CA ARG A 389 -35.62 -4.71 46.43
C ARG A 389 -36.69 -4.94 45.36
N GLU A 390 -37.79 -5.60 45.69
CA GLU A 390 -38.94 -5.79 44.78
C GLU A 390 -39.58 -4.46 44.38
N ASP A 391 -39.82 -3.53 45.31
CA ASP A 391 -40.29 -2.17 45.00
C ASP A 391 -39.36 -1.45 44.00
N THR A 392 -38.04 -1.56 44.19
CA THR A 392 -37.07 -0.99 43.24
C THR A 392 -37.05 -1.70 41.87
N LEU A 393 -37.36 -3.00 41.83
CA LEU A 393 -37.50 -3.73 40.56
C LEU A 393 -38.80 -3.36 39.83
N TYR A 394 -39.88 -3.06 40.54
CA TYR A 394 -41.12 -2.55 39.93
C TYR A 394 -40.94 -1.14 39.34
N SER A 395 -40.26 -0.23 40.06
CA SER A 395 -39.98 1.11 39.52
C SER A 395 -39.02 1.05 38.31
N LEU A 396 -37.95 0.26 38.39
CA LEU A 396 -37.03 0.05 37.26
C LEU A 396 -37.73 -0.59 36.03
N ARG A 397 -38.64 -1.55 36.23
CA ARG A 397 -39.45 -2.12 35.13
C ARG A 397 -40.36 -1.08 34.48
N SER A 398 -40.96 -0.20 35.27
CA SER A 398 -41.78 0.92 34.76
C SER A 398 -40.94 1.87 33.91
N THR A 399 -39.77 2.30 34.40
CA THR A 399 -38.84 3.15 33.64
C THR A 399 -38.32 2.46 32.37
N LEU A 400 -38.06 1.16 32.41
CA LEU A 400 -37.60 0.39 31.25
C LEU A 400 -38.69 0.32 30.18
N SER A 401 -39.94 0.00 30.54
CA SER A 401 -41.07 0.00 29.59
C SER A 401 -41.34 1.38 28.99
N GLN A 402 -41.18 2.46 29.78
CA GLN A 402 -41.24 3.82 29.24
C GLN A 402 -40.13 4.07 28.21
N LYS A 403 -38.89 3.61 28.47
CA LYS A 403 -37.77 3.76 27.53
C LYS A 403 -37.90 2.88 26.29
N GLU A 404 -38.53 1.71 26.37
CA GLU A 404 -38.86 0.90 25.20
C GLU A 404 -39.87 1.62 24.29
N ASN A 405 -40.87 2.30 24.87
CA ASN A 405 -41.81 3.13 24.10
C ASN A 405 -41.12 4.37 23.49
N ASP A 406 -40.28 5.07 24.24
CA ASP A 406 -39.49 6.21 23.71
C ASP A 406 -38.61 5.78 22.51
N ILE A 407 -37.97 4.60 22.59
CA ILE A 407 -37.15 4.05 21.51
C ILE A 407 -38.01 3.64 20.30
N SER A 408 -39.20 3.10 20.52
CA SER A 408 -40.12 2.75 19.44
C SER A 408 -40.59 3.99 18.66
N LEU A 409 -40.93 5.07 19.36
CA LEU A 409 -41.29 6.35 18.76
C LEU A 409 -40.12 6.95 17.96
N LEU A 410 -38.93 7.02 18.56
CA LEU A 410 -37.74 7.53 17.89
C LEU A 410 -37.39 6.72 16.63
N LYS A 411 -37.58 5.39 16.66
CA LYS A 411 -37.39 4.54 15.48
C LYS A 411 -38.39 4.89 14.37
N GLU A 412 -39.65 5.13 14.69
CA GLU A 412 -40.69 5.52 13.72
C GLU A 412 -40.38 6.89 13.10
N GLU A 413 -39.93 7.87 13.89
CA GLU A 413 -39.45 9.17 13.40
C GLU A 413 -38.23 9.03 12.46
N MET A 414 -37.26 8.17 12.81
CA MET A 414 -36.10 7.88 11.96
C MET A 414 -36.49 7.16 10.66
N GLU A 415 -37.45 6.22 10.71
CA GLU A 415 -37.90 5.48 9.53
C GLU A 415 -38.68 6.40 8.56
N ASN A 416 -39.49 7.33 9.09
CA ASN A 416 -40.15 8.37 8.31
C ASN A 416 -39.15 9.35 7.66
N THR A 417 -38.18 9.88 8.42
CA THR A 417 -37.17 10.80 7.85
C THR A 417 -36.25 10.14 6.81
N ILE A 418 -35.93 8.85 6.96
CA ILE A 418 -35.24 8.06 5.93
C ILE A 418 -36.09 7.93 4.66
N ASN A 419 -37.40 7.69 4.79
CA ASN A 419 -38.31 7.62 3.65
C ASN A 419 -38.43 8.97 2.90
N ASP A 420 -38.52 10.09 3.63
CA ASP A 420 -38.54 11.43 3.03
C ASP A 420 -37.23 11.76 2.31
N LEU A 421 -36.07 11.45 2.91
CA LEU A 421 -34.77 11.63 2.26
C LEU A 421 -34.61 10.74 1.01
N ASN A 422 -35.10 9.50 1.03
CA ASN A 422 -35.14 8.62 -0.14
C ASN A 422 -36.03 9.19 -1.25
N ASN A 423 -37.20 9.74 -0.90
CA ASN A 423 -38.11 10.37 -1.87
C ASN A 423 -37.49 11.64 -2.49
N GLN A 424 -36.87 12.51 -1.69
CA GLN A 424 -36.15 13.69 -2.18
C GLN A 424 -34.97 13.29 -3.09
N THR A 425 -34.17 12.31 -2.69
CA THR A 425 -33.03 11.80 -3.47
C THR A 425 -33.48 11.20 -4.80
N LYS A 426 -34.63 10.51 -4.82
CA LYS A 426 -35.22 9.97 -6.05
C LYS A 426 -35.65 11.08 -7.01
N LEU A 427 -36.24 12.16 -6.51
CA LEU A 427 -36.64 13.32 -7.32
C LEU A 427 -35.42 14.02 -7.92
N THR A 428 -34.39 14.33 -7.12
CA THR A 428 -33.19 15.01 -7.64
C THR A 428 -32.41 14.17 -8.64
N ILE A 429 -32.39 12.84 -8.49
CA ILE A 429 -31.85 11.92 -9.51
C ILE A 429 -32.68 11.97 -10.81
N GLN A 430 -34.00 12.05 -10.73
CA GLN A 430 -34.87 12.17 -11.93
C GLN A 430 -34.66 13.52 -12.64
N GLU A 431 -34.53 14.62 -11.90
CA GLU A 431 -34.22 15.95 -12.45
C GLU A 431 -32.84 16.00 -13.10
N LEU A 432 -31.81 15.43 -12.46
CA LEU A 432 -30.46 15.31 -13.03
C LEU A 432 -30.46 14.47 -14.31
N ASN A 433 -31.09 13.29 -14.31
CA ASN A 433 -31.16 12.44 -15.50
C ASN A 433 -31.84 13.15 -16.67
N LYS A 434 -32.95 13.84 -16.42
CA LYS A 434 -33.65 14.63 -17.46
C LYS A 434 -32.79 15.77 -18.00
N SER A 435 -32.02 16.45 -17.14
CA SER A 435 -31.07 17.49 -17.59
C SER A 435 -29.91 16.92 -18.40
N TYR A 436 -29.43 15.71 -18.06
CA TYR A 436 -28.40 15.02 -18.85
C TYR A 436 -28.93 14.51 -20.20
N GLU A 437 -30.18 14.05 -20.29
CA GLU A 437 -30.83 13.72 -21.57
C GLU A 437 -30.97 14.98 -22.45
N GLU A 438 -31.46 16.09 -21.91
CA GLU A 438 -31.56 17.37 -22.63
C GLU A 438 -30.20 17.90 -23.11
N GLN A 439 -29.15 17.77 -22.30
CA GLN A 439 -27.78 18.11 -22.71
C GLN A 439 -27.23 17.17 -23.78
N LYS A 440 -27.52 15.86 -23.68
CA LYS A 440 -27.07 14.86 -24.66
C LYS A 440 -27.70 15.14 -26.03
N ASP A 441 -28.99 15.42 -26.09
CA ASP A 441 -29.71 15.65 -27.35
C ASP A 441 -29.29 16.96 -28.03
N LEU A 442 -28.98 18.00 -27.24
CA LEU A 442 -28.30 19.21 -27.75
C LEU A 442 -26.94 18.89 -28.37
N LEU A 443 -26.11 18.13 -27.65
CA LEU A 443 -24.73 17.83 -28.07
C LEU A 443 -24.70 16.89 -29.28
N GLU A 444 -25.67 15.98 -29.41
CA GLU A 444 -25.85 15.11 -30.58
C GLU A 444 -26.29 15.93 -31.81
N LYS A 445 -27.17 16.93 -31.63
CA LYS A 445 -27.55 17.88 -32.70
C LYS A 445 -26.39 18.76 -33.17
N ASP A 446 -25.61 19.33 -32.24
CA ASP A 446 -24.44 20.15 -32.58
C ASP A 446 -23.38 19.34 -33.35
N LEU A 447 -23.26 18.04 -33.04
CA LEU A 447 -22.36 17.12 -33.74
C LEU A 447 -22.83 16.86 -35.19
N MET A 448 -24.15 16.70 -35.41
CA MET A 448 -24.71 16.60 -36.78
C MET A 448 -24.49 17.88 -37.60
N GLU A 449 -24.67 19.07 -37.02
CA GLU A 449 -24.39 20.34 -37.70
C GLU A 449 -22.90 20.50 -38.04
N SER A 450 -22.01 20.03 -37.15
CA SER A 450 -20.56 19.98 -37.42
C SER A 450 -20.22 19.03 -38.57
N ASP A 451 -20.80 17.83 -38.62
CA ASP A 451 -20.53 16.85 -39.70
C ASP A 451 -21.06 17.33 -41.07
N GLU A 452 -22.18 18.05 -41.11
CA GLU A 452 -22.63 18.74 -42.33
C GLU A 452 -21.62 19.82 -42.77
N LEU A 453 -21.13 20.65 -41.85
CA LEU A 453 -20.15 21.70 -42.16
C LEU A 453 -18.82 21.11 -42.65
N VAL A 454 -18.33 20.04 -42.01
CA VAL A 454 -17.12 19.30 -42.44
C VAL A 454 -17.31 18.70 -43.83
N SER A 455 -18.50 18.19 -44.15
CA SER A 455 -18.81 17.64 -45.47
C SER A 455 -18.80 18.72 -46.55
N ARG A 456 -19.50 19.84 -46.34
CA ARG A 456 -19.49 21.01 -47.25
C ARG A 456 -18.09 21.60 -47.43
N GLN A 457 -17.26 21.62 -46.38
CA GLN A 457 -15.87 22.07 -46.48
C GLN A 457 -15.01 21.14 -47.35
N LYS A 458 -15.16 19.81 -47.25
CA LYS A 458 -14.46 18.84 -48.12
C LYS A 458 -14.82 19.03 -49.59
N GLU A 459 -16.09 19.25 -49.91
CA GLU A 459 -16.54 19.53 -51.28
C GLU A 459 -15.90 20.81 -51.85
N GLN A 460 -15.86 21.89 -51.07
CA GLN A 460 -15.19 23.14 -51.46
C GLN A 460 -13.67 22.99 -51.62
N LEU A 461 -13.04 22.09 -50.85
CA LEU A 461 -11.61 21.80 -50.95
C LEU A 461 -11.32 21.04 -52.25
N ASN A 462 -12.05 19.96 -52.52
CA ASN A 462 -11.95 19.20 -53.78
C ASN A 462 -12.13 20.10 -55.01
N PHE A 463 -13.14 20.98 -55.01
CA PHE A 463 -13.38 21.92 -56.10
C PHE A 463 -12.23 22.93 -56.30
N LYS A 464 -11.58 23.37 -55.21
CA LYS A 464 -10.38 24.22 -55.31
C LYS A 464 -9.18 23.45 -55.83
N ASP A 465 -9.00 22.19 -55.46
CA ASP A 465 -7.92 21.35 -55.98
C ASP A 465 -8.12 21.05 -57.49
N GLU A 466 -9.36 20.84 -57.94
CA GLU A 466 -9.68 20.81 -59.38
C GLU A 466 -9.34 22.13 -60.08
N GLN A 467 -9.67 23.28 -59.50
CA GLN A 467 -9.28 24.58 -60.07
C GLN A 467 -7.75 24.77 -60.12
N ILE A 468 -7.02 24.37 -59.07
CA ILE A 468 -5.55 24.44 -59.01
C ILE A 468 -4.94 23.54 -60.09
N ASN A 469 -5.44 22.32 -60.28
CA ASN A 469 -4.96 21.41 -61.33
C ASN A 469 -5.25 21.93 -62.75
N ASN A 470 -6.42 22.56 -62.97
CA ASN A 470 -6.75 23.22 -64.23
C ASN A 470 -5.89 24.48 -64.49
N LEU A 471 -5.52 25.22 -63.44
CA LEU A 471 -4.59 26.36 -63.55
C LEU A 471 -3.15 25.90 -63.82
N ASN A 472 -2.68 24.83 -63.15
CA ASN A 472 -1.34 24.27 -63.35
C ASN A 472 -1.17 23.71 -64.77
N THR A 473 -2.12 22.93 -65.27
CA THR A 473 -2.06 22.41 -66.66
C THR A 473 -2.11 23.52 -67.72
N LYS A 474 -2.82 24.64 -67.43
CA LYS A 474 -2.82 25.84 -68.27
C LYS A 474 -1.53 26.66 -68.15
N LEU A 475 -0.88 26.68 -66.99
CA LEU A 475 0.44 27.28 -66.80
C LEU A 475 1.52 26.49 -67.56
N ASP A 476 1.46 25.16 -67.55
CA ASP A 476 2.36 24.28 -68.29
C ASP A 476 2.25 24.42 -69.81
N SER A 477 1.04 24.62 -70.35
CA SER A 477 0.87 24.89 -71.78
C SER A 477 1.41 26.28 -72.16
N LEU A 478 1.16 27.30 -71.33
CA LEU A 478 1.69 28.65 -71.53
C LEU A 478 3.23 28.69 -71.41
N ASN A 479 3.82 27.91 -70.49
CA ASN A 479 5.26 27.76 -70.34
C ASN A 479 5.90 27.12 -71.59
N LYS A 480 5.27 26.09 -72.18
CA LYS A 480 5.73 25.47 -73.44
C LYS A 480 5.65 26.46 -74.61
N GLU A 481 4.58 27.25 -74.69
CA GLU A 481 4.46 28.32 -75.70
C GLU A 481 5.55 29.39 -75.52
N HIS A 482 5.79 29.84 -74.28
CA HIS A 482 6.84 30.81 -73.96
C HIS A 482 8.25 30.30 -74.30
N ILE A 483 8.54 29.02 -74.09
CA ILE A 483 9.81 28.39 -74.52
C ILE A 483 9.94 28.44 -76.05
N SER A 484 8.90 28.04 -76.80
CA SER A 484 8.93 28.11 -78.28
C SER A 484 9.06 29.55 -78.82
N LEU A 485 8.48 30.54 -78.12
CA LEU A 485 8.63 31.96 -78.45
C LEU A 485 10.03 32.50 -78.11
N LEU A 486 10.69 31.96 -77.07
CA LEU A 486 12.10 32.25 -76.77
C LEU A 486 13.04 31.68 -77.83
N GLU A 487 12.83 30.45 -78.26
CA GLU A 487 13.59 29.80 -79.34
C GLU A 487 13.51 30.62 -80.65
N LYS A 488 12.29 30.95 -81.10
CA LYS A 488 12.07 31.83 -82.26
C LYS A 488 12.69 33.22 -82.09
N ASN A 489 12.75 33.76 -80.88
CA ASN A 489 13.44 35.03 -80.62
C ASN A 489 14.97 34.90 -80.73
N GLN A 490 15.55 33.73 -80.47
CA GLN A 490 16.98 33.47 -80.70
C GLN A 490 17.27 33.32 -82.20
N GLU A 491 16.42 32.61 -82.94
CA GLU A 491 16.49 32.49 -84.41
C GLU A 491 16.37 33.85 -85.11
N LEU A 492 15.43 34.70 -84.67
CA LEU A 492 15.30 36.06 -85.19
C LEU A 492 16.52 36.94 -84.85
N LYS A 493 17.17 36.72 -83.70
CA LYS A 493 18.40 37.43 -83.32
C LYS A 493 19.63 36.97 -84.12
N THR A 494 19.72 35.71 -84.54
CA THR A 494 20.79 35.28 -85.46
C THR A 494 20.53 35.79 -86.88
N LEU A 495 19.29 35.65 -87.39
CA LEU A 495 18.90 36.17 -88.70
C LEU A 495 19.13 37.68 -88.84
N ASN A 496 18.82 38.47 -87.79
CA ASN A 496 19.04 39.92 -87.82
C ASN A 496 20.54 40.29 -87.82
N LYS A 497 21.41 39.51 -87.16
CA LYS A 497 22.87 39.68 -87.28
C LYS A 497 23.34 39.42 -88.71
N ASP A 498 22.88 38.33 -89.33
CA ASP A 498 23.22 38.03 -90.73
C ASP A 498 22.79 39.16 -91.67
N LEU A 499 21.58 39.71 -91.49
CA LEU A 499 21.10 40.86 -92.28
C LEU A 499 21.97 42.11 -92.10
N ILE A 500 22.42 42.42 -90.88
CA ILE A 500 23.36 43.53 -90.62
C ILE A 500 24.69 43.31 -91.37
N THR A 501 25.28 42.10 -91.31
CA THR A 501 26.53 41.83 -92.05
C THR A 501 26.37 41.95 -93.57
N ARG A 502 25.19 41.61 -94.12
CA ARG A 502 24.89 41.82 -95.54
C ARG A 502 24.72 43.29 -95.90
N ALA A 503 24.13 44.10 -95.01
CA ALA A 503 24.05 45.55 -95.21
C ALA A 503 25.46 46.19 -95.21
N GLU A 504 26.35 45.80 -94.28
CA GLU A 504 27.74 46.25 -94.26
C GLU A 504 28.56 45.85 -95.50
N ILE A 505 28.18 44.76 -96.19
CA ILE A 505 28.77 44.37 -97.47
C ILE A 505 28.22 45.26 -98.60
N ALA A 506 26.91 45.45 -98.66
CA ALA A 506 26.26 46.30 -99.66
C ALA A 506 26.70 47.78 -99.58
N GLU A 507 26.97 48.32 -98.39
CA GLU A 507 27.54 49.66 -98.22
C GLU A 507 28.97 49.78 -98.78
N LYS A 508 29.79 48.72 -98.65
CA LYS A 508 31.14 48.67 -99.24
C LYS A 508 31.06 48.61 -100.76
N GLU A 509 30.13 47.82 -101.31
CA GLU A 509 29.87 47.75 -102.75
C GLU A 509 29.38 49.10 -103.31
N LEU A 510 28.42 49.76 -102.65
CA LEU A 510 27.95 51.10 -103.01
C LEU A 510 29.07 52.15 -103.00
N LYS A 511 30.01 52.06 -102.05
CA LYS A 511 31.17 52.95 -101.98
C LYS A 511 32.10 52.77 -103.19
N ILE A 512 32.42 51.52 -103.53
CA ILE A 512 33.21 51.18 -104.74
C ILE A 512 32.51 51.69 -106.02
N LEU A 513 31.17 51.54 -106.10
CA LEU A 513 30.36 52.04 -107.22
C LEU A 513 30.41 53.57 -107.34
N LYS A 514 30.50 54.30 -106.22
CA LYS A 514 30.66 55.74 -106.20
C LYS A 514 32.06 56.19 -106.66
N ASP A 515 33.10 55.54 -106.15
CA ASP A 515 34.49 55.82 -106.55
C ASP A 515 34.70 55.57 -108.06
N LEU A 516 34.04 54.55 -108.63
CA LEU A 516 33.99 54.29 -110.07
C LEU A 516 33.27 55.41 -110.86
N LYS A 517 32.15 55.94 -110.34
CA LYS A 517 31.39 57.03 -110.98
C LYS A 517 32.21 58.32 -111.05
N ASP A 518 32.85 58.70 -109.96
CA ASP A 518 33.67 59.92 -109.86
C ASP A 518 34.95 59.83 -110.73
N SER A 519 35.42 58.61 -111.03
CA SER A 519 36.47 58.36 -112.03
C SER A 519 35.96 58.51 -113.46
N ASN A 520 34.75 58.01 -113.75
CA ASN A 520 34.15 58.06 -115.08
C ASN A 520 33.77 59.49 -115.50
N GLU A 521 33.31 60.32 -114.57
CA GLU A 521 33.02 61.75 -114.84
C GLU A 521 34.27 62.55 -115.25
N LYS A 522 35.45 62.21 -114.73
CA LYS A 522 36.73 62.82 -115.16
C LYS A 522 37.06 62.48 -116.61
N LEU A 523 36.86 61.21 -117.02
CA LEU A 523 37.08 60.76 -118.39
C LEU A 523 36.11 61.42 -119.39
N VAL A 524 34.89 61.76 -118.97
CA VAL A 524 33.94 62.52 -119.79
C VAL A 524 34.43 63.95 -120.03
N ILE A 525 34.90 64.64 -118.98
CA ILE A 525 35.43 66.02 -119.07
C ILE A 525 36.66 66.08 -120.01
N GLU A 526 37.55 65.10 -119.92
CA GLU A 526 38.73 64.99 -120.78
C GLU A 526 38.35 64.80 -122.27
N ASN A 527 37.34 63.96 -122.56
CA ASN A 527 36.81 63.78 -123.90
C ASN A 527 36.16 65.05 -124.47
N THR A 528 35.42 65.83 -123.65
CA THR A 528 34.81 67.08 -124.13
C THR A 528 35.86 68.11 -124.57
N ASN A 529 36.97 68.25 -123.82
CA ASN A 529 38.04 69.19 -124.17
C ASN A 529 38.72 68.84 -125.51
N LEU A 530 38.93 67.54 -125.80
CA LEU A 530 39.45 67.07 -127.09
C LEU A 530 38.50 67.39 -128.26
N TYR A 531 37.19 67.34 -128.02
CA TYR A 531 36.18 67.63 -129.03
C TYR A 531 36.16 69.11 -129.45
N GLU A 532 36.36 70.03 -128.50
CA GLU A 532 36.43 71.47 -128.79
C GLU A 532 37.72 71.87 -129.53
N GLN A 533 38.87 71.30 -129.15
CA GLN A 533 40.13 71.54 -129.88
C GLN A 533 40.04 71.13 -131.36
N LYS A 534 39.39 69.99 -131.64
CA LYS A 534 39.16 69.53 -133.02
C LYS A 534 38.28 70.51 -133.80
N LYS A 535 37.23 71.04 -133.17
CA LYS A 535 36.26 71.97 -133.78
C LYS A 535 36.89 73.30 -134.18
N LEU A 536 37.92 73.76 -133.46
CA LEU A 536 38.69 74.96 -133.80
C LEU A 536 39.59 74.73 -135.03
N LEU A 537 40.08 73.51 -135.24
CA LEU A 537 40.96 73.15 -136.35
C LEU A 537 40.23 73.16 -137.71
N ASP A 538 39.00 72.65 -137.75
CA ASP A 538 38.18 72.57 -138.97
C ASP A 538 37.82 73.96 -139.55
N VAL A 539 37.71 75.00 -138.71
CA VAL A 539 37.46 76.38 -139.16
C VAL A 539 38.66 76.92 -139.96
N ASN A 540 39.87 76.81 -139.41
CA ASN A 540 41.10 77.28 -140.06
C ASN A 540 41.36 76.58 -141.42
N ILE A 541 40.95 75.31 -141.55
CA ILE A 541 41.05 74.54 -142.79
C ILE A 541 40.11 75.08 -143.88
N ASN A 542 39.01 75.74 -143.51
CA ASN A 542 38.02 76.24 -144.47
C ASN A 542 38.42 77.60 -145.07
N ASP A 543 38.95 78.52 -144.26
CA ASP A 543 39.43 79.83 -144.76
C ASP A 543 40.65 79.70 -145.69
N LEU A 544 41.51 78.70 -145.43
CA LEU A 544 42.61 78.31 -146.31
C LEU A 544 42.14 77.72 -147.66
N LYS A 545 40.91 77.18 -147.76
CA LYS A 545 40.33 76.74 -149.05
C LYS A 545 39.79 77.91 -149.85
N ASN A 546 39.11 78.86 -149.21
CA ASN A 546 38.51 80.01 -149.88
C ASN A 546 39.58 80.91 -150.52
N THR A 547 40.63 81.23 -149.77
CA THR A 547 41.78 82.02 -150.26
C THR A 547 42.52 81.34 -151.43
N LEU A 548 42.65 80.00 -151.40
CA LEU A 548 43.25 79.23 -152.49
C LEU A 548 42.37 79.19 -153.77
N GLN A 549 41.05 79.33 -153.63
CA GLN A 549 40.14 79.40 -154.78
C GLN A 549 40.19 80.76 -155.47
N GLU A 550 40.20 81.88 -154.74
CA GLU A 550 40.36 83.22 -155.34
C GLU A 550 41.63 83.35 -156.20
N LEU A 551 42.73 82.74 -155.76
CA LEU A 551 43.99 82.75 -156.48
C LEU A 551 43.90 82.00 -157.83
N LYS A 552 43.13 80.91 -157.91
CA LYS A 552 42.92 80.17 -159.17
C LYS A 552 42.17 80.98 -160.20
N ASP A 553 41.11 81.67 -159.79
CA ASP A 553 40.27 82.41 -160.74
C ASP A 553 40.90 83.75 -161.18
N LYS A 554 41.76 84.36 -160.33
CA LYS A 554 42.69 85.43 -160.75
C LYS A 554 43.73 84.94 -161.77
N ASN A 555 44.20 83.69 -161.67
CA ASN A 555 45.20 83.15 -162.61
C ASN A 555 44.62 82.92 -164.03
N LYS A 556 43.39 82.37 -164.13
CA LYS A 556 42.68 82.22 -165.43
C LYS A 556 42.49 83.56 -166.16
N ALA A 557 42.23 84.63 -165.42
CA ALA A 557 42.08 85.97 -165.99
C ALA A 557 43.39 86.54 -166.58
N LEU A 558 44.56 86.09 -166.09
CA LEU A 558 45.87 86.43 -166.65
C LEU A 558 46.16 85.61 -167.92
N GLU A 559 45.90 84.30 -167.91
CA GLU A 559 46.10 83.42 -169.08
C GLU A 559 45.31 83.92 -170.31
N ALA A 560 44.04 84.29 -170.12
CA ALA A 560 43.20 84.85 -171.19
C ALA A 560 43.78 86.16 -171.78
N LYS A 561 44.41 86.99 -170.96
CA LYS A 561 44.98 88.28 -171.36
C LYS A 561 46.35 88.15 -172.03
N ILE A 562 47.10 87.10 -171.72
CA ILE A 562 48.35 86.75 -172.41
C ILE A 562 48.06 86.28 -173.84
N ASN A 563 47.02 85.45 -174.03
CA ASN A 563 46.67 84.91 -175.35
C ASN A 563 46.22 85.98 -176.35
N SER A 564 45.55 87.07 -175.92
CA SER A 564 45.20 88.17 -176.84
C SER A 564 46.43 88.95 -177.30
N MET A 565 47.38 89.25 -176.39
CA MET A 565 48.61 89.96 -176.74
C MET A 565 49.49 89.18 -177.71
N GLN A 566 49.42 87.83 -177.72
CA GLN A 566 50.11 87.00 -178.72
C GLN A 566 49.49 87.10 -180.13
N ILE A 567 48.20 87.44 -180.24
CA ILE A 567 47.54 87.68 -181.54
C ILE A 567 47.97 89.04 -182.09
N ASP A 568 47.96 90.08 -181.25
CA ASP A 568 48.41 91.43 -181.62
C ASP A 568 49.89 91.44 -182.04
N TYR A 569 50.73 90.64 -181.38
CA TYR A 569 52.15 90.49 -181.75
C TYR A 569 52.34 89.84 -183.14
N LYS A 570 51.39 89.02 -183.59
CA LYS A 570 51.46 88.36 -184.90
C LYS A 570 51.14 89.34 -186.04
N ASP A 571 50.19 90.26 -185.82
CA ASP A 571 49.83 91.33 -186.77
C ASP A 571 50.99 92.33 -187.02
N ILE A 572 52.01 92.34 -186.15
CA ILE A 572 53.23 93.16 -186.29
C ILE A 572 54.31 92.45 -187.13
N VAL A 573 54.49 91.13 -186.99
CA VAL A 573 55.56 90.38 -187.68
C VAL A 573 55.34 90.35 -189.20
N ASP A 574 54.12 90.04 -189.64
CA ASP A 574 53.81 89.91 -191.08
C ASP A 574 53.88 91.28 -191.82
N LYS A 575 53.85 92.40 -191.09
CA LYS A 575 54.03 93.76 -191.64
C LYS A 575 55.50 94.20 -191.70
N LEU A 576 56.39 93.62 -190.90
CA LEU A 576 57.82 93.94 -190.87
C LEU A 576 58.65 93.23 -191.96
N LEU A 577 58.02 92.36 -192.77
CA LEU A 577 58.62 91.72 -193.95
C LEU A 577 58.41 92.49 -195.27
N ALA A 578 57.71 93.63 -195.27
CA ALA A 578 57.02 94.14 -196.46
C ALA A 578 57.84 94.58 -197.70
N GLN A 579 59.11 95.02 -197.71
CA GLN A 579 60.07 95.29 -196.62
C GLN A 579 61.52 95.41 -197.18
N ILE A 580 62.00 94.41 -197.93
CA ILE A 580 63.40 94.35 -198.43
C ILE A 580 63.45 93.83 -199.88
N THR A 581 64.18 94.54 -200.75
CA THR A 581 64.51 94.26 -202.16
C THR A 581 63.37 94.20 -203.19
N GLU A 582 63.14 95.34 -203.85
CA GLU A 582 62.88 95.36 -205.30
C GLU A 582 64.14 94.89 -206.08
N GLU A 583 63.97 94.56 -207.36
CA GLU A 583 65.02 94.28 -208.36
C GLU A 583 66.04 93.14 -208.06
N ASN A 584 65.72 91.91 -208.49
CA ASN A 584 66.44 91.14 -209.54
C ASN A 584 65.95 89.66 -209.57
N ILE A 585 64.87 89.35 -210.29
CA ILE A 585 64.87 88.84 -211.69
C ILE A 585 65.19 87.33 -211.85
N LYS A 586 64.11 86.57 -212.14
CA LYS A 586 64.01 85.26 -212.83
C LYS A 586 64.58 83.97 -212.21
N ASN A 587 63.61 83.16 -211.76
CA ASN A 587 63.51 81.68 -211.87
C ASN A 587 64.35 80.73 -210.98
N ASN A 588 63.59 79.82 -210.36
CA ASN A 588 63.88 78.41 -210.04
C ASN A 588 64.84 78.02 -208.88
N ASN A 589 64.25 77.21 -207.99
CA ASN A 589 64.78 75.98 -207.38
C ASN A 589 65.75 76.00 -206.17
N LEU A 590 65.26 75.35 -205.10
CA LEU A 590 65.91 74.33 -204.25
C LEU A 590 66.87 74.71 -203.10
N LYS A 591 66.45 74.22 -201.91
CA LYS A 591 67.20 73.41 -200.90
C LYS A 591 67.97 74.04 -199.72
N ASP A 592 67.84 73.32 -198.59
CA ASP A 592 68.76 73.01 -197.45
C ASP A 592 69.66 74.14 -196.87
N ASN A 593 69.96 74.26 -195.56
CA ASN A 593 70.35 73.23 -194.58
C ASN A 593 70.69 73.83 -193.17
N SER A 594 70.90 72.95 -192.16
CA SER A 594 71.75 73.11 -190.94
C SER A 594 71.39 74.11 -189.81
N ASN A 595 71.93 74.09 -188.57
CA ASN A 595 72.33 73.10 -187.51
C ASN A 595 73.01 73.89 -186.34
N PRO A 596 73.65 73.34 -185.26
CA PRO A 596 73.34 72.29 -184.26
C PRO A 596 73.45 72.77 -182.76
N ASN A 597 73.33 71.82 -181.78
CA ASN A 597 73.90 71.86 -180.39
C ASN A 597 73.23 72.81 -179.33
N ASN A 598 73.26 72.66 -177.99
CA ASN A 598 73.81 71.76 -176.92
C ASN A 598 73.11 72.14 -175.55
N LYS A 599 73.27 71.60 -174.31
CA LYS A 599 73.60 70.34 -173.56
C LYS A 599 73.47 70.69 -172.02
N LYS A 600 73.38 69.84 -170.96
CA LYS A 600 73.09 68.41 -170.70
C LYS A 600 73.21 68.11 -169.16
N GLU A 601 72.26 67.35 -168.53
CA GLU A 601 72.41 66.63 -167.22
C GLU A 601 72.60 67.44 -165.90
N GLN A 602 72.66 66.91 -164.66
CA GLN A 602 72.60 65.55 -164.02
C GLN A 602 71.98 65.75 -162.59
N GLU A 603 71.25 64.88 -161.87
CA GLU A 603 71.02 63.42 -161.79
C GLU A 603 71.96 62.64 -160.81
N ASN A 604 71.47 62.27 -159.61
CA ASN A 604 72.13 61.31 -158.68
C ASN A 604 71.20 60.70 -157.57
N LYS A 605 71.71 59.82 -156.69
CA LYS A 605 70.92 58.95 -155.75
C LYS A 605 71.58 58.67 -154.36
N PHE A 606 70.92 57.81 -153.54
CA PHE A 606 71.43 56.86 -152.51
C PHE A 606 71.40 57.16 -150.97
N LYS A 607 71.15 56.06 -150.20
CA LYS A 607 71.57 55.69 -148.80
C LYS A 607 70.75 56.05 -147.50
N SER A 608 69.93 55.08 -147.07
CA SER A 608 70.01 54.23 -145.84
C SER A 608 70.06 54.76 -144.37
N SER A 609 69.38 53.99 -143.48
CA SER A 609 69.48 53.90 -141.98
C SER A 609 68.82 55.02 -141.16
N ASN A 610 68.30 54.85 -139.92
CA ASN A 610 68.13 53.72 -138.97
C ASN A 610 66.62 53.61 -138.57
N VAL A 611 66.00 52.53 -138.05
CA VAL A 611 66.37 51.32 -137.26
C VAL A 611 66.22 51.47 -135.72
N LYS A 612 65.42 50.54 -135.14
CA LYS A 612 65.09 50.20 -133.73
C LYS A 612 64.01 51.04 -132.97
N GLU A 613 63.00 50.51 -132.26
CA GLU A 613 62.63 49.18 -131.66
C GLU A 613 62.95 49.04 -130.15
N ILE A 614 62.20 48.15 -129.45
CA ILE A 614 62.41 47.58 -128.08
C ILE A 614 62.01 48.45 -126.86
N LEU A 615 61.53 47.90 -125.73
CA LEU A 615 60.54 46.83 -125.44
C LEU A 615 60.37 46.63 -123.91
N GLU A 616 59.12 46.38 -123.47
CA GLU A 616 58.73 45.47 -122.37
C GLU A 616 59.19 45.62 -120.89
N ARG A 617 58.37 45.00 -120.02
CA ARG A 617 58.65 44.50 -118.65
C ARG A 617 58.80 45.55 -117.51
N ASN A 618 58.47 45.21 -116.25
CA ASN A 618 58.27 43.89 -115.64
C ASN A 618 56.98 43.75 -114.82
N SER A 619 56.52 42.50 -114.69
CA SER A 619 55.58 42.05 -113.66
C SER A 619 56.31 41.46 -112.46
N ASN A 620 55.71 41.55 -111.27
CA ASN A 620 55.70 40.53 -110.20
C ASN A 620 54.85 41.10 -109.02
N ALA A 621 53.87 40.46 -108.37
CA ALA A 621 53.48 39.06 -108.16
C ALA A 621 53.97 38.41 -106.84
N ARG A 622 52.97 37.89 -106.10
CA ARG A 622 52.96 36.75 -105.15
C ARG A 622 53.29 36.96 -103.65
N LYS A 623 52.40 36.32 -102.88
CA LYS A 623 52.49 35.82 -101.49
C LYS A 623 52.36 36.89 -100.38
N GLN A 624 51.76 36.55 -99.23
CA GLN A 624 51.19 35.25 -98.80
C GLN A 624 49.78 35.41 -98.22
#